data_AF-A0A7S4ARH7-F1
#
_entry.id   AF-A0A7S4ARH7-F1
#
_cell.length_a   1.000
_cell.length_b   1.000
_cell.length_c   1.000
_cell.angle_alpha   90.00
_cell.angle_beta   90.00
_cell.angle_gamma   90.00
#
_symmetry.space_group_name_H-M   'P 1'
#
loop_
_entity.id
_entity.type
_entity.pdbx_description
1 polymer ?
#
loop_
_entity_poly.entity_id
_entity_poly.type
_entity_poly.pdbx_seq_one_letter_code
_entity_poly.pdbx_strand_id
1 'polypeptide(L)'
;MARTGYAKGINSGHVTTERPKKVKPSHRKGTSSKRTLLCREIAREVVGLAPYERRILDMIKTGGSAADKRIYKFAKRRLGSHKRALVKREDIKELNSKMRARQAGAN
;
A
#
# COMPACT_ATOMS: atom_id res chain seq x y z
N MET A 1 -10.96 -3.83 26.65
CA MET A 1 -11.82 -3.25 27.70
C MET A 1 -12.36 -4.40 28.53
N ALA A 2 -12.43 -4.26 29.86
CA ALA A 2 -13.00 -5.30 30.69
C ALA A 2 -14.50 -5.48 30.35
N ARG A 3 -14.94 -6.73 30.25
CA ARG A 3 -16.37 -7.05 30.04
C ARG A 3 -17.14 -6.69 31.31
N THR A 4 -18.36 -6.15 31.17
CA THR A 4 -19.16 -5.61 32.27
C THR A 4 -20.10 -6.61 32.92
N GLY A 5 -20.22 -7.84 32.39
CA GLY A 5 -21.16 -8.85 32.91
C GLY A 5 -22.59 -8.69 32.39
N TYR A 6 -22.91 -7.60 31.69
CA TYR A 6 -24.23 -7.38 31.10
C TYR A 6 -24.45 -8.21 29.83
N ALA A 7 -25.70 -8.61 29.56
CA ALA A 7 -26.05 -9.39 28.38
C ALA A 7 -26.05 -8.58 27.06
N LYS A 8 -26.15 -7.24 27.13
CA LYS A 8 -26.16 -6.33 25.97
C LYS A 8 -25.32 -5.08 26.26
N GLY A 9 -24.80 -4.47 25.19
CA GLY A 9 -23.90 -3.30 25.25
C GLY A 9 -22.50 -3.58 24.68
N ILE A 10 -21.72 -2.53 24.49
CA ILE A 10 -20.40 -2.57 23.81
C ILE A 10 -19.42 -3.53 24.51
N ASN A 11 -19.43 -3.56 25.85
CA ASN A 11 -18.56 -4.39 26.67
C ASN A 11 -19.31 -5.56 27.33
N SER A 12 -20.38 -6.04 26.70
CA SER A 12 -21.19 -7.15 27.22
C SER A 12 -20.42 -8.47 27.30
N GLY A 13 -21.00 -9.40 28.05
CA GLY A 13 -20.48 -10.75 28.26
C GLY A 13 -19.84 -10.93 29.64
N HIS A 14 -19.47 -12.17 29.93
CA HIS A 14 -18.93 -12.57 31.22
C HIS A 14 -17.59 -11.87 31.52
N VAL A 15 -17.47 -11.32 32.73
CA VAL A 15 -16.26 -10.64 33.21
C VAL A 15 -15.10 -11.66 33.21
N THR A 16 -14.16 -11.47 32.29
CA THR A 16 -13.04 -12.39 32.06
C THR A 16 -11.73 -11.61 32.01
N THR A 17 -10.66 -12.19 32.54
CA THR A 17 -9.30 -11.64 32.42
C THR A 17 -8.67 -12.12 31.11
N GLU A 18 -8.43 -11.21 30.18
CA GLU A 18 -7.84 -11.55 28.88
C GLU A 18 -6.34 -11.83 29.02
N ARG A 19 -5.92 -13.03 28.60
CA ARG A 19 -4.49 -13.42 28.57
C ARG A 19 -3.86 -12.98 27.25
N PRO A 20 -2.67 -12.35 27.25
CA PRO A 20 -1.98 -12.02 26.02
C PRO A 20 -1.56 -13.31 25.29
N LYS A 21 -2.11 -13.54 24.10
CA LYS A 21 -1.78 -14.71 23.28
C LYS A 21 -0.59 -14.38 22.38
N LYS A 22 0.40 -15.28 22.31
CA LYS A 22 1.47 -15.19 21.31
C LYS A 22 0.86 -15.28 19.91
N VAL A 23 1.28 -14.39 19.01
CA VAL A 23 0.82 -14.39 17.62
C VAL A 23 1.28 -15.67 16.94
N LYS A 24 0.33 -16.41 16.34
CA LYS A 24 0.63 -17.63 15.59
C LYS A 24 1.49 -17.32 14.36
N PRO A 25 2.48 -18.16 14.01
CA PRO A 25 3.29 -17.97 12.81
C PRO A 25 2.47 -17.83 11.51
N SER A 26 1.31 -18.48 11.42
CA SER A 26 0.40 -18.38 10.26
C SER A 26 -0.10 -16.95 10.00
N HIS A 27 -0.23 -16.11 11.04
CA HIS A 27 -0.61 -14.70 10.88
C HIS A 27 0.50 -13.84 10.28
N ARG A 28 1.75 -14.33 10.21
CA ARG A 28 2.88 -13.62 9.57
C ARG A 28 2.93 -13.80 8.05
N LYS A 29 2.03 -14.58 7.46
CA LYS A 29 1.99 -14.78 6.00
C LYS A 29 1.75 -13.45 5.30
N GLY A 30 2.64 -13.08 4.38
CA GLY A 30 2.58 -11.83 3.61
C GLY A 30 3.53 -10.73 4.07
N THR A 31 4.20 -10.88 5.22
CA THR A 31 5.24 -9.92 5.64
C THR A 31 6.46 -10.05 4.73
N SER A 32 6.98 -8.93 4.24
CA SER A 32 8.22 -8.88 3.46
C SER A 32 9.45 -8.94 4.36
N SER A 33 10.37 -9.86 4.09
CA SER A 33 11.70 -9.89 4.69
C SER A 33 12.66 -8.92 3.98
N LYS A 34 13.78 -8.56 4.61
CA LYS A 34 14.84 -7.72 3.99
C LYS A 34 15.29 -8.28 2.63
N ARG A 35 15.51 -9.60 2.57
CA ARG A 35 15.88 -10.30 1.33
C ARG A 35 14.78 -10.16 0.26
N THR A 36 13.51 -10.32 0.64
CA THR A 36 12.40 -10.21 -0.32
C THR A 36 12.26 -8.80 -0.89
N LEU A 37 12.51 -7.76 -0.09
CA LEU A 37 12.50 -6.37 -0.55
C LEU A 37 13.61 -6.12 -1.57
N LEU A 38 14.85 -6.54 -1.25
CA LEU A 38 15.99 -6.43 -2.16
C LEU A 38 15.72 -7.11 -3.51
N CYS A 39 15.20 -8.35 -3.50
CA CYS A 39 14.86 -9.05 -4.75
C CYS A 39 13.79 -8.32 -5.57
N ARG A 40 12.80 -7.68 -4.91
CA ARG A 40 11.74 -6.92 -5.60
C ARG A 40 12.27 -5.61 -6.20
N GLU A 41 13.23 -4.96 -5.53
CA GLU A 41 13.89 -3.75 -6.04
C GLU A 41 14.70 -4.08 -7.30
N ILE A 42 15.52 -5.13 -7.25
CA ILE A 42 16.31 -5.60 -8.40
C ILE A 42 15.39 -5.97 -9.59
N ALA A 43 14.33 -6.75 -9.34
CA ALA A 43 13.40 -7.14 -10.40
C ALA A 43 12.72 -5.92 -11.06
N ARG A 44 12.40 -4.89 -10.28
CA ARG A 44 11.78 -3.67 -10.79
C ARG A 44 12.75 -2.82 -11.59
N GLU A 45 14.04 -2.80 -11.23
CA GLU A 45 15.09 -2.14 -12.00
C GLU A 45 15.30 -2.82 -13.36
N VAL A 46 15.37 -4.15 -13.39
CA VAL A 46 15.62 -4.92 -14.63
C VAL A 46 14.42 -4.90 -15.59
N VAL A 47 13.21 -5.14 -15.09
CA VAL A 47 12.01 -5.26 -15.95
C VAL A 47 11.42 -3.88 -16.29
N GLY A 48 11.61 -2.89 -15.42
CA GLY A 48 11.03 -1.57 -15.57
C GLY A 48 9.52 -1.53 -15.33
N LEU A 49 8.86 -0.50 -15.88
CA LEU A 49 7.44 -0.22 -15.68
C LEU A 49 6.55 -0.80 -16.79
N ALA A 50 5.44 -1.41 -16.38
CA ALA A 50 4.42 -1.88 -17.31
C ALA A 50 3.76 -0.70 -18.07
N PRO A 51 3.16 -0.92 -19.26
CA PRO A 51 2.57 0.17 -20.06
C PRO A 51 1.52 1.00 -19.31
N TYR A 52 0.69 0.38 -18.48
CA TYR A 52 -0.30 1.09 -17.67
C TYR A 52 0.33 1.90 -16.53
N GLU A 53 1.47 1.45 -16.00
CA GLU A 53 2.21 2.13 -14.93
C GLU A 53 2.95 3.34 -15.48
N ARG A 54 3.54 3.22 -16.68
CA ARG A 54 4.11 4.36 -17.42
C ARG A 54 3.07 5.44 -17.68
N ARG A 55 1.88 5.08 -18.17
CA ARG A 55 0.79 6.04 -18.36
C ARG A 55 0.35 6.73 -17.06
N ILE A 56 0.41 6.02 -15.92
CA ILE A 56 0.13 6.62 -14.60
C ILE A 56 1.23 7.63 -14.23
N LEU A 57 2.49 7.29 -14.46
CA LEU A 57 3.62 8.20 -14.24
C LEU A 57 3.51 9.46 -15.11
N ASP A 58 3.13 9.32 -16.38
CA ASP A 58 2.94 10.45 -17.28
C ASP A 58 1.81 11.38 -16.79
N MET A 59 0.67 10.80 -16.39
CA MET A 59 -0.43 11.57 -15.79
C MET A 59 -0.02 12.30 -14.50
N ILE A 60 0.90 11.74 -13.73
CA ILE A 60 1.47 12.39 -12.53
C ILE A 60 2.38 13.54 -12.93
N LYS A 61 3.21 13.38 -13.97
CA LYS A 61 4.15 14.39 -14.45
C LYS A 61 3.45 15.59 -15.11
N THR A 62 2.40 15.37 -15.90
CA THR A 62 1.66 16.45 -16.58
C THR A 62 1.03 17.44 -15.59
N GLY A 63 0.69 17.00 -14.37
CA GLY A 63 0.16 17.89 -13.33
C GLY A 63 -1.24 18.47 -13.61
N GLY A 64 -1.88 19.04 -12.59
CA GLY A 64 -3.17 19.72 -12.66
C GLY A 64 -4.12 19.39 -11.48
N SER A 65 -5.07 20.27 -11.18
CA SER A 65 -5.94 20.22 -9.98
C SER A 65 -6.81 18.95 -9.90
N ALA A 66 -7.08 18.30 -11.05
CA ALA A 66 -7.89 17.08 -11.15
C ALA A 66 -7.07 15.82 -11.52
N ALA A 67 -5.74 15.86 -11.45
CA ALA A 67 -4.88 14.74 -11.87
C ALA A 67 -5.11 13.49 -11.02
N ASP A 68 -5.22 13.62 -9.71
CA ASP A 68 -5.37 12.47 -8.80
C ASP A 68 -6.64 11.66 -9.01
N LYS A 69 -7.77 12.34 -9.28
CA LYS A 69 -9.05 11.68 -9.57
C LYS A 69 -9.00 10.95 -10.91
N ARG A 70 -8.35 11.52 -11.93
CA ARG A 70 -8.14 10.88 -13.23
C ARG A 70 -7.23 9.66 -13.14
N ILE A 71 -6.11 9.76 -12.40
CA ILE A 71 -5.18 8.66 -12.14
C ILE A 71 -5.91 7.52 -11.43
N TYR A 72 -6.66 7.83 -10.37
CA TYR A 72 -7.43 6.84 -9.64
C TYR A 72 -8.46 6.13 -10.53
N LYS A 73 -9.22 6.87 -11.35
CA LYS A 73 -10.22 6.27 -12.26
C LYS A 73 -9.55 5.37 -13.30
N PHE A 74 -8.40 5.77 -13.84
CA PHE A 74 -7.64 4.93 -14.76
C PHE A 74 -7.10 3.67 -14.07
N ALA A 75 -6.46 3.81 -12.91
CA ALA A 75 -5.90 2.70 -12.15
C ALA A 75 -7.00 1.72 -11.70
N LYS A 76 -8.17 2.22 -11.26
CA LYS A 76 -9.30 1.37 -10.90
C LYS A 76 -9.85 0.61 -12.11
N ARG A 77 -9.93 1.22 -13.29
CA ARG A 77 -10.34 0.52 -14.52
C ARG A 77 -9.35 -0.58 -14.92
N ARG A 78 -8.07 -0.45 -14.59
CA ARG A 78 -7.03 -1.46 -14.89
C ARG A 78 -6.89 -2.55 -13.81
N LEU A 79 -7.03 -2.20 -12.53
CA LEU A 79 -6.78 -3.09 -11.38
C LEU A 79 -8.05 -3.61 -10.69
N GLY A 80 -9.22 -3.10 -11.07
CA GLY A 80 -10.55 -3.49 -10.60
C GLY A 80 -11.01 -2.84 -9.29
N SER A 81 -10.18 -2.88 -8.25
CA SER A 81 -10.60 -2.46 -6.89
C SER A 81 -10.07 -1.10 -6.44
N HIS A 82 -10.80 -0.45 -5.53
CA HIS A 82 -10.42 0.84 -4.94
C HIS A 82 -9.08 0.78 -4.19
N LYS A 83 -8.93 -0.19 -3.29
CA LYS A 83 -7.72 -0.34 -2.48
C LYS A 83 -6.47 -0.55 -3.34
N ARG A 84 -6.54 -1.40 -4.36
CA ARG A 84 -5.41 -1.64 -5.28
C ARG A 84 -5.07 -0.41 -6.11
N ALA A 85 -6.07 0.35 -6.56
CA ALA A 85 -5.85 1.58 -7.31
C ALA A 85 -5.14 2.66 -6.48
N LEU A 86 -5.52 2.82 -5.20
CA LEU A 86 -4.84 3.75 -4.30
C LEU A 86 -3.40 3.32 -4.03
N VAL A 87 -3.17 2.04 -3.69
CA VAL A 87 -1.81 1.52 -3.45
C VAL A 87 -0.93 1.74 -4.68
N LYS A 88 -1.43 1.41 -5.88
CA LYS A 88 -0.64 1.60 -7.10
C LYS A 88 -0.37 3.08 -7.40
N ARG A 89 -1.32 3.98 -7.10
CA ARG A 89 -1.09 5.42 -7.25
C ARG A 89 0.04 5.89 -6.33
N GLU A 90 0.02 5.51 -5.06
CA GLU A 90 1.06 5.90 -4.10
C GLU A 90 2.42 5.30 -4.46
N ASP A 91 2.47 4.03 -4.86
CA ASP A 91 3.70 3.38 -5.36
C ASP A 91 4.36 4.18 -6.49
N ILE A 92 3.57 4.65 -7.47
CA ILE A 92 4.12 5.41 -8.61
C ILE A 92 4.49 6.84 -8.21
N LYS A 93 3.77 7.45 -7.26
CA LYS A 93 4.15 8.76 -6.68
C LYS A 93 5.49 8.66 -5.96
N GLU A 94 5.70 7.62 -5.17
CA GLU A 94 6.97 7.35 -4.47
C GLU A 94 8.11 7.06 -5.46
N LEU A 95 7.83 6.33 -6.53
CA LEU A 95 8.80 6.11 -7.59
C LEU A 95 9.21 7.44 -8.25
N ASN A 96 8.25 8.32 -8.54
CA ASN A 96 8.52 9.63 -9.14
C ASN A 96 9.35 10.53 -8.20
N SER A 97 9.08 10.52 -6.89
CA SER A 97 9.89 11.28 -5.92
C SER A 97 11.32 10.75 -5.84
N LYS A 98 11.52 9.42 -5.83
CA LYS A 98 12.85 8.79 -5.89
C LYS A 98 13.60 9.15 -7.17
N MET A 99 12.93 9.14 -8.32
CA MET A 99 13.52 9.56 -9.59
C MET A 99 13.98 11.02 -9.56
N ARG A 100 13.15 11.92 -9.03
CA ARG A 100 13.50 13.35 -8.88
C ARG A 100 14.67 13.57 -7.92
N ALA A 101 14.69 12.87 -6.80
CA ALA A 101 15.79 12.96 -5.84
C ALA A 101 17.11 12.45 -6.44
N ARG A 102 17.08 11.34 -7.19
CA ARG A 102 18.25 10.82 -7.91
C ARG A 102 18.76 11.80 -8.97
N GLN A 103 17.85 12.49 -9.68
CA GLN A 103 18.22 13.52 -10.66
C GLN A 103 18.84 14.75 -10.00
N ALA A 104 18.33 15.17 -8.84
CA ALA A 104 18.85 16.32 -8.11
C ALA A 104 20.26 16.09 -7.52
N GLY A 105 20.58 14.86 -7.11
CA GLY A 105 21.91 14.48 -6.60
C GLY A 105 22.90 14.00 -7.66
N ALA A 106 22.56 14.07 -8.94
CA ALA A 106 23.42 13.68 -10.06
C ALA A 106 24.16 14.88 -10.70
N ASN A 107 24.11 16.05 -10.06
CA ASN A 107 24.89 17.24 -10.40
C ASN A 107 25.92 17.52 -9.30
#